data_AF-A0A818A1G4-F1
#
_entry.id   AF-A0A818A1G4-F1
#
_cell.length_a   1.000
_cell.length_b   1.000
_cell.length_c   1.000
_cell.angle_alpha   90.00
_cell.angle_beta   90.00
_cell.angle_gamma   90.00
#
_symmetry.space_group_name_H-M   'P 1'
#
loop_
_entity.id
_entity.type
_entity.pdbx_description
1 polymer ?
#
loop_
_entity_poly.entity_id
_entity_poly.type
_entity_poly.pdbx_seq_one_letter_code
_entity_poly.pdbx_strand_id
1 'polypeptide(L)'
;MNRRSLSAESLRSSETPTRRSKHSSSISKVYDRWTIICLIIASINILNSLWMLIAPEHWYLNLPAGVPEFGPLNVHFIRDIGCIFFLLGIGLIFAAFYSSYRLPLFTMNTAFYLLHMLVHVHEVVSGRIRLSMFWVDLPGVYIPATVFFILNVFIIKQFQNKRRGTNY
;
A
#
# COMPACT_ATOMS: atom_id res chain seq x y z
N MET A 1 67.24 -25.70 -49.96
CA MET A 1 67.47 -26.98 -49.26
C MET A 1 66.45 -27.09 -48.14
N ASN A 2 65.75 -28.23 -48.01
CA ASN A 2 64.66 -28.60 -47.06
C ASN A 2 63.28 -27.93 -47.28
N ARG A 3 62.23 -28.53 -47.86
CA ARG A 3 61.53 -29.84 -47.71
C ARG A 3 60.67 -29.93 -46.42
N ARG A 4 59.34 -29.77 -46.55
CA ARG A 4 58.29 -30.78 -46.24
C ARG A 4 56.94 -30.13 -45.90
N SER A 5 55.94 -30.56 -46.69
CA SER A 5 54.50 -30.62 -46.44
C SER A 5 54.13 -31.33 -45.13
N LEU A 6 52.86 -31.18 -44.71
CA LEU A 6 52.04 -31.90 -43.69
C LEU A 6 51.46 -30.88 -42.68
N SER A 7 50.17 -30.77 -42.37
CA SER A 7 48.99 -31.56 -42.72
C SER A 7 47.74 -30.71 -42.47
N ALA A 8 46.76 -30.84 -43.37
CA ALA A 8 45.37 -30.51 -43.11
C ALA A 8 44.79 -31.55 -42.14
N GLU A 9 45.01 -31.39 -40.83
CA GLU A 9 44.41 -32.29 -39.83
C GLU A 9 44.41 -31.67 -38.43
N SER A 10 43.54 -30.69 -38.19
CA SER A 10 42.85 -30.61 -36.88
C SER A 10 41.54 -29.82 -37.00
N LEU A 11 40.66 -30.32 -37.89
CA LEU A 11 39.23 -30.24 -37.64
C LEU A 11 38.94 -31.03 -36.36
N ARG A 12 39.08 -30.38 -35.21
CA ARG A 12 38.63 -30.92 -33.92
C ARG A 12 37.91 -29.82 -33.16
N SER A 13 36.64 -29.66 -33.52
CA SER A 13 35.53 -29.43 -32.59
C SER A 13 35.93 -29.01 -31.18
N SER A 14 36.18 -27.71 -30.98
CA SER A 14 35.95 -27.09 -29.68
C SER A 14 34.49 -26.64 -29.63
N GLU A 15 33.57 -27.60 -29.58
CA GLU A 15 32.25 -27.32 -29.04
C GLU A 15 32.46 -26.99 -27.56
N THR A 16 32.59 -25.70 -27.25
CA THR A 16 32.39 -25.22 -25.88
C THR A 16 30.99 -25.67 -25.45
N PRO A 17 30.84 -26.48 -24.40
CA PRO A 17 29.53 -26.76 -23.86
C PRO A 17 29.00 -25.43 -23.36
N THR A 18 28.02 -24.88 -24.05
CA THR A 18 27.22 -23.77 -23.52
C THR A 18 26.59 -24.29 -22.25
N ARG A 19 27.20 -23.93 -21.11
CA ARG A 19 26.62 -24.13 -19.79
C ARG A 19 25.40 -23.22 -19.75
N ARG A 20 24.29 -23.70 -20.32
CA ARG A 20 22.96 -23.15 -20.19
C ARG A 20 22.68 -23.21 -18.70
N SER A 21 23.00 -22.14 -17.99
CA SER A 21 22.56 -21.96 -16.62
C SER A 21 21.06 -22.07 -16.69
N LYS A 22 20.54 -23.21 -16.21
CA LYS A 22 19.13 -23.33 -15.87
C LYS A 22 18.89 -22.24 -14.84
N HIS A 23 18.50 -21.07 -15.31
CA HIS A 23 17.86 -20.07 -14.49
C HIS A 23 16.50 -20.70 -14.18
N SER A 24 16.49 -21.62 -13.21
CA SER A 24 15.25 -21.97 -12.55
C SER A 24 14.82 -20.67 -11.90
N SER A 25 13.96 -19.94 -12.59
CA SER A 25 13.16 -18.88 -12.00
C SER A 25 12.30 -19.57 -10.96
N SER A 26 12.88 -19.84 -9.80
CA SER A 26 12.12 -20.15 -8.61
C SER A 26 11.19 -18.97 -8.47
N ILE A 27 9.89 -19.18 -8.70
CA ILE A 27 8.88 -18.19 -8.38
C ILE A 27 8.93 -18.09 -6.86
N SER A 28 9.84 -17.26 -6.34
CA SER A 28 9.97 -16.99 -4.93
C SER A 28 8.64 -16.36 -4.52
N LYS A 29 7.92 -17.01 -3.59
CA LYS A 29 6.65 -16.50 -3.08
C LYS A 29 6.80 -15.03 -2.68
N VAL A 30 6.08 -14.14 -3.37
CA VAL A 30 6.11 -12.68 -3.21
C VAL A 30 5.27 -12.26 -2.00
N TYR A 31 5.52 -12.86 -0.84
CA TYR A 31 4.87 -12.48 0.41
C TYR A 31 5.92 -11.90 1.35
N ASP A 32 6.25 -10.63 1.15
CA ASP A 32 7.01 -9.87 2.12
C ASP A 32 6.07 -9.16 3.10
N ARG A 33 6.64 -8.64 4.20
CA ARG A 33 5.86 -7.95 5.25
C ARG A 33 4.94 -6.85 4.72
N TRP A 34 5.34 -6.13 3.66
CA TRP A 34 4.51 -5.08 3.07
C TRP A 34 3.32 -5.64 2.32
N THR A 35 3.44 -6.81 1.69
CA THR A 35 2.29 -7.49 1.09
C THR A 35 1.21 -7.73 2.16
N ILE A 36 1.60 -8.27 3.32
CA ILE A 36 0.68 -8.55 4.43
C ILE A 36 0.07 -7.25 4.96
N ILE A 37 0.90 -6.24 5.24
CA ILE A 37 0.44 -4.93 5.74
C ILE A 37 -0.57 -4.31 4.76
N CYS A 38 -0.26 -4.28 3.46
CA CYS A 38 -1.16 -3.72 2.46
C CYS A 38 -2.49 -4.47 2.39
N LEU A 39 -2.47 -5.80 2.46
CA LEU A 39 -3.70 -6.60 2.40
C LEU A 39 -4.58 -6.44 3.64
N ILE A 40 -3.99 -6.34 4.84
CA ILE A 40 -4.75 -6.09 6.07
C ILE A 40 -5.45 -4.73 5.98
N ILE A 41 -4.70 -3.69 5.64
CA ILE A 41 -5.23 -2.33 5.54
C ILE A 41 -6.28 -2.25 4.42
N ALA A 42 -6.01 -2.87 3.27
CA ALA A 42 -6.96 -2.92 2.16
C ALA A 42 -8.28 -3.58 2.56
N SER A 43 -8.21 -4.69 3.30
CA SER A 43 -9.40 -5.40 3.77
C SER A 43 -10.24 -4.52 4.69
N ILE A 44 -9.61 -3.81 5.63
CA ILE A 44 -10.31 -2.87 6.53
C ILE A 44 -11.00 -1.76 5.72
N ASN A 45 -10.28 -1.15 4.78
CA ASN A 45 -10.83 -0.10 3.91
C ASN A 45 -12.03 -0.59 3.09
N ILE A 46 -11.91 -1.78 2.48
CA ILE A 46 -12.97 -2.36 1.64
C ILE A 46 -14.18 -2.77 2.48
N LEU A 47 -13.99 -3.37 3.64
CA LEU A 47 -15.11 -3.75 4.49
C LEU A 47 -15.86 -2.50 4.99
N ASN A 48 -15.12 -1.46 5.41
CA ASN A 48 -15.73 -0.19 5.80
C ASN A 48 -16.46 0.46 4.63
N SER A 49 -15.85 0.52 3.44
CA SER A 49 -16.49 1.12 2.27
C SER A 49 -17.73 0.36 1.81
N LEU A 50 -17.70 -0.97 1.81
CA LEU A 50 -18.86 -1.78 1.46
C LEU A 50 -20.02 -1.52 2.42
N TRP A 51 -19.75 -1.34 3.71
CA TRP A 51 -20.78 -0.97 4.67
C TRP A 51 -21.37 0.42 4.35
N MET A 52 -20.54 1.42 4.07
CA MET A 52 -20.97 2.78 3.68
C MET A 52 -21.80 2.77 2.38
N LEU A 53 -21.43 1.93 1.41
CA LEU A 53 -22.08 1.89 0.09
C LEU A 53 -23.42 1.12 0.13
N ILE A 54 -23.45 -0.02 0.82
CA ILE A 54 -24.60 -0.92 0.87
C ILE A 54 -25.64 -0.45 1.89
N ALA A 55 -25.19 -0.07 3.10
CA ALA A 55 -26.07 0.30 4.21
C ALA A 55 -25.60 1.59 4.92
N PRO A 56 -25.64 2.75 4.22
CA PRO A 56 -25.10 4.02 4.72
C PRO A 56 -25.74 4.49 6.02
N GLU A 57 -27.07 4.35 6.16
CA GLU A 57 -27.79 4.75 7.38
C GLU A 57 -27.37 3.87 8.57
N HIS A 58 -27.24 2.57 8.34
CA HIS A 58 -26.79 1.64 9.36
C HIS A 58 -25.34 1.94 9.77
N TRP A 59 -24.47 2.25 8.82
CA TRP A 59 -23.09 2.68 9.10
C TRP A 59 -23.07 3.96 9.95
N TYR A 60 -23.85 4.97 9.57
CA TYR A 60 -23.94 6.25 10.26
C TYR A 60 -24.41 6.11 11.71
N LEU A 61 -25.39 5.23 11.97
CA LEU A 61 -25.95 5.05 13.31
C LEU A 61 -25.12 4.11 14.21
N ASN A 62 -24.43 3.13 13.63
CA ASN A 62 -23.86 2.01 14.40
C ASN A 62 -22.33 1.94 14.36
N LEU A 63 -21.65 2.75 13.55
CA LEU A 63 -20.19 2.86 13.66
C LEU A 63 -19.84 3.39 15.06
N PRO A 64 -18.97 2.72 15.83
CA PRO A 64 -18.60 3.13 17.18
C PRO A 64 -17.60 4.29 17.18
N ALA A 65 -17.94 5.36 16.46
CA ALA A 65 -17.17 6.59 16.30
C ALA A 65 -18.04 7.85 16.43
N GLY A 66 -19.31 7.72 16.86
CA GLY A 66 -20.18 8.86 17.11
C GLY A 66 -20.43 9.75 15.89
N VAL A 67 -20.50 9.15 14.69
CA VAL A 67 -20.72 9.87 13.42
C VAL A 67 -21.88 10.90 13.48
N PRO A 68 -23.01 10.63 14.16
CA PRO A 68 -24.10 11.61 14.24
C PRO A 68 -23.76 12.93 14.94
N GLU A 69 -22.68 12.98 15.72
CA GLU A 69 -22.23 14.22 16.35
C GLU A 69 -21.71 15.23 15.31
N PHE A 70 -21.27 14.79 14.13
CA PHE A 70 -20.69 15.63 13.08
C PHE A 70 -21.70 16.29 12.15
N GLY A 71 -23.00 16.07 12.38
CA GLY A 71 -24.09 16.67 11.60
C GLY A 71 -25.11 15.64 11.11
N PRO A 72 -26.20 16.09 10.47
CA PRO A 72 -27.31 15.22 10.07
C PRO A 72 -26.90 14.23 8.97
N LEU A 73 -27.64 13.12 8.91
CA LEU A 73 -27.46 12.07 7.90
C LEU A 73 -27.51 12.65 6.47
N ASN A 74 -26.44 12.40 5.72
CA ASN A 74 -26.39 12.64 4.28
C ASN A 74 -25.90 11.37 3.58
N VAL A 75 -26.84 10.61 3.00
CA VAL A 75 -26.56 9.31 2.36
C VAL A 75 -25.61 9.46 1.16
N HIS A 76 -25.76 10.53 0.38
CA HIS A 76 -24.89 10.78 -0.77
C HIS A 76 -23.44 11.00 -0.31
N PHE A 77 -23.25 11.87 0.70
CA PHE A 77 -21.94 12.14 1.28
C PHE A 77 -21.26 10.89 1.85
N ILE A 78 -22.01 10.03 2.54
CA ILE A 78 -21.48 8.74 3.05
C ILE A 78 -21.03 7.86 1.88
N ARG A 79 -21.79 7.79 0.79
CA ARG A 79 -21.40 6.99 -0.38
C ARG A 79 -20.16 7.54 -1.08
N ASP A 80 -20.01 8.86 -1.17
CA ASP A 80 -18.80 9.48 -1.72
C ASP A 80 -17.55 9.11 -0.90
N ILE A 81 -17.64 9.19 0.43
CA ILE A 81 -16.57 8.73 1.31
C ILE A 81 -16.34 7.22 1.13
N GLY A 82 -17.40 6.42 1.03
CA GLY A 82 -17.33 5.00 0.73
C GLY A 82 -16.51 4.71 -0.54
N CYS A 83 -16.75 5.45 -1.62
CA CYS A 83 -15.98 5.35 -2.86
C CYS A 83 -14.49 5.66 -2.64
N ILE A 84 -14.17 6.66 -1.83
CA ILE A 84 -12.77 6.98 -1.48
C ILE A 84 -12.12 5.81 -0.75
N PHE A 85 -12.73 5.30 0.33
CA PHE A 85 -12.20 4.15 1.07
C PHE A 85 -12.04 2.90 0.18
N PHE A 86 -13.00 2.67 -0.72
CA PHE A 86 -12.91 1.57 -1.69
C PHE A 86 -11.69 1.73 -2.61
N LEU A 87 -11.49 2.92 -3.20
CA LEU A 87 -10.33 3.21 -4.05
C LEU A 87 -9.00 3.07 -3.29
N LEU A 88 -8.94 3.56 -2.05
CA LEU A 88 -7.76 3.40 -1.19
C LEU A 88 -7.45 1.93 -0.93
N GLY A 89 -8.46 1.10 -0.68
CA GLY A 89 -8.31 -0.34 -0.50
C GLY A 89 -7.87 -1.07 -1.76
N ILE A 90 -8.48 -0.80 -2.91
CA ILE A 90 -8.07 -1.37 -4.20
C ILE A 90 -6.64 -0.97 -4.56
N GLY A 91 -6.26 0.29 -4.31
CA GLY A 91 -4.89 0.76 -4.49
C GLY A 91 -3.89 -0.02 -3.63
N LEU A 92 -4.25 -0.35 -2.38
CA LEU A 92 -3.37 -1.15 -1.52
C LEU A 92 -3.32 -2.64 -1.92
N ILE A 93 -4.40 -3.21 -2.44
CA ILE A 93 -4.35 -4.55 -3.08
C ILE A 93 -3.35 -4.54 -4.23
N PHE A 94 -3.42 -3.52 -5.10
CA PHE A 94 -2.50 -3.37 -6.21
C PHE A 94 -1.04 -3.21 -5.71
N ALA A 95 -0.82 -2.38 -4.69
CA ALA A 95 0.49 -2.24 -4.04
C ALA A 95 1.03 -3.55 -3.42
N ALA A 96 0.14 -4.41 -2.92
CA ALA A 96 0.53 -5.68 -2.33
C ALA A 96 1.21 -6.59 -3.38
N PHE A 97 0.64 -6.65 -4.58
CA PHE A 97 1.11 -7.50 -5.67
C PHE A 97 2.17 -6.84 -6.57
N TYR A 98 2.17 -5.51 -6.66
CA TYR A 98 3.10 -4.75 -7.49
C TYR A 98 3.97 -3.82 -6.65
N SER A 99 5.15 -4.32 -6.25
CA SER A 99 6.04 -3.61 -5.31
C SER A 99 6.49 -2.21 -5.77
N SER A 100 6.52 -1.95 -7.08
CA SER A 100 6.83 -0.64 -7.66
C SER A 100 5.82 0.46 -7.29
N TYR A 101 4.57 0.09 -7.01
CA TYR A 101 3.48 1.02 -6.69
C TYR A 101 3.26 1.20 -5.18
N ARG A 102 4.01 0.48 -4.33
CA ARG A 102 3.82 0.55 -2.88
C ARG A 102 4.00 1.94 -2.32
N LEU A 103 5.12 2.59 -2.60
CA LEU A 103 5.39 3.92 -2.08
C LEU A 103 4.30 4.94 -2.45
N PRO A 104 3.94 5.14 -3.74
CA PRO A 104 2.92 6.13 -4.08
C PRO A 104 1.53 5.79 -3.52
N LEU A 105 1.06 4.55 -3.66
CA LEU A 105 -0.31 4.19 -3.22
C LEU A 105 -0.45 4.16 -1.69
N PHE A 106 0.60 3.75 -0.97
CA PHE A 106 0.63 3.84 0.49
C PHE A 106 0.69 5.29 0.95
N THR A 107 1.49 6.14 0.27
CA THR A 107 1.56 7.58 0.58
C THR A 107 0.20 8.27 0.37
N MET A 108 -0.53 7.94 -0.69
CA MET A 108 -1.88 8.49 -0.92
C MET A 108 -2.86 8.08 0.16
N ASN A 109 -2.82 6.82 0.62
CA ASN A 109 -3.59 6.38 1.78
C ASN A 109 -3.21 7.20 3.03
N THR A 110 -1.92 7.28 3.36
CA THR A 110 -1.46 8.06 4.51
C THR A 110 -1.90 9.52 4.44
N ALA A 111 -1.85 10.14 3.26
CA ALA A 111 -2.29 11.52 3.05
C ALA A 111 -3.79 11.68 3.36
N PHE A 112 -4.64 10.77 2.88
CA PHE A 112 -6.07 10.80 3.19
C PHE A 112 -6.32 10.70 4.70
N TYR A 113 -5.73 9.71 5.38
CA TYR A 113 -5.94 9.53 6.82
C TYR A 113 -5.45 10.72 7.65
N LEU A 114 -4.31 11.33 7.27
CA LEU A 114 -3.82 12.53 7.94
C LEU A 114 -4.74 13.73 7.71
N LEU A 115 -5.17 13.97 6.46
CA LEU A 115 -6.10 15.06 6.16
C LEU A 115 -7.42 14.87 6.89
N HIS A 116 -7.94 13.65 6.94
CA HIS A 116 -9.16 13.32 7.67
C HIS A 116 -9.00 13.58 9.17
N MET A 117 -7.89 13.14 9.79
CA MET A 117 -7.58 13.47 11.19
C MET A 117 -7.52 14.99 11.41
N LEU A 118 -6.94 15.76 10.50
CA LEU A 118 -6.89 17.22 10.60
C LEU A 118 -8.28 17.87 10.53
N VAL A 119 -9.23 17.29 9.79
CA VAL A 119 -10.63 17.73 9.82
C VAL A 119 -11.21 17.55 11.23
N HIS A 120 -11.01 16.41 11.88
CA HIS A 120 -11.48 16.19 13.26
C HIS A 120 -10.83 17.16 14.25
N VAL A 121 -9.53 17.44 14.11
CA VAL A 121 -8.83 18.44 14.93
C VAL A 121 -9.46 19.83 14.72
N HIS A 122 -9.76 20.21 13.47
CA HIS A 122 -10.41 21.48 13.16
C HIS A 122 -11.81 21.58 13.79
N GLU A 123 -12.62 20.52 13.74
CA GLU A 123 -13.96 20.50 14.35
C GLU A 123 -13.92 20.75 15.87
N VAL A 124 -12.93 20.16 16.55
CA VAL A 124 -12.72 20.37 17.99
C VAL A 124 -12.20 21.78 18.29
N VAL A 125 -11.18 22.24 17.55
CA VAL A 125 -10.55 23.56 17.78
C VAL A 125 -11.50 24.72 17.44
N SER A 126 -12.36 24.55 16.43
CA SER A 126 -13.37 25.55 16.06
C SER A 126 -14.60 25.56 16.99
N GLY A 127 -14.66 24.64 17.97
CA GLY A 127 -15.74 24.56 18.94
C GLY A 127 -17.04 23.97 18.40
N ARG A 128 -17.02 23.35 17.21
CA ARG A 128 -18.18 22.67 16.61
C ARG A 128 -18.50 21.37 17.33
N ILE A 129 -17.46 20.68 17.79
CA ILE A 129 -17.54 19.41 18.50
C ILE A 129 -16.84 19.52 19.85
N ARG A 130 -17.39 18.83 20.87
CA ARG A 130 -16.84 18.82 22.24
C ARG A 130 -15.47 18.13 22.27
N LEU A 131 -14.53 18.64 23.06
CA LEU A 131 -13.19 18.04 23.23
C LEU A 131 -13.24 16.57 23.69
N SER A 132 -14.27 16.16 24.45
CA SER A 132 -14.45 14.77 24.88
C SER A 132 -14.58 13.79 23.70
N MET A 133 -15.00 14.25 22.52
CA MET A 133 -15.06 13.41 21.31
C MET A 133 -13.69 12.92 20.85
N PHE A 134 -12.60 13.56 21.29
CA PHE A 134 -11.25 13.04 21.07
C PHE A 134 -11.13 11.56 21.45
N TRP A 135 -11.70 11.14 22.58
CA TRP A 135 -11.63 9.75 23.03
C TRP A 135 -12.47 8.78 22.21
N VAL A 136 -13.57 9.27 21.63
CA VAL A 136 -14.44 8.50 20.73
C VAL A 136 -13.78 8.33 19.37
N ASP A 137 -13.15 9.40 18.87
CA ASP A 137 -12.46 9.42 17.58
C ASP A 137 -11.07 8.74 17.63
N LEU A 138 -10.44 8.67 18.81
CA LEU A 138 -9.10 8.12 19.01
C LEU A 138 -8.86 6.78 18.28
N PRO A 139 -9.69 5.73 18.46
CA PRO A 139 -9.49 4.44 17.80
C PRO A 139 -9.73 4.47 16.29
N GLY A 140 -10.70 5.27 15.82
CA GLY A 140 -11.16 5.27 14.42
C GLY A 140 -10.42 6.25 13.51
N VAL A 141 -9.83 7.32 14.08
CA VAL A 141 -9.28 8.46 13.33
C VAL A 141 -7.81 8.68 13.67
N TYR A 142 -7.51 8.97 14.94
CA TYR A 142 -6.17 9.40 15.35
C TYR A 142 -5.14 8.26 15.35
N ILE A 143 -5.51 7.08 15.88
CA ILE A 143 -4.62 5.91 15.88
C ILE A 143 -4.30 5.47 14.44
N PRO A 144 -5.28 5.27 13.53
CA PRO A 144 -4.99 4.95 12.14
C PRO A 144 -4.08 5.99 11.49
N ALA A 145 -4.41 7.28 11.55
CA ALA A 145 -3.59 8.33 10.94
C ALA A 145 -2.12 8.29 11.42
N THR A 146 -1.91 8.09 12.73
CA THR A 146 -0.57 7.97 13.31
C THR A 146 0.17 6.73 12.83
N VAL A 147 -0.50 5.57 12.81
CA VAL A 147 0.08 4.32 12.32
C VAL A 147 0.47 4.44 10.84
N PHE A 148 -0.41 4.99 10.01
CA PHE A 148 -0.13 5.22 8.59
C PHE A 148 1.02 6.17 8.38
N PHE A 149 1.15 7.23 9.18
CA PHE A 149 2.28 8.14 9.12
C PHE A 149 3.61 7.44 9.43
N ILE A 150 3.65 6.67 10.53
CA ILE A 150 4.85 5.92 10.94
C ILE A 150 5.24 4.90 9.87
N LEU A 151 4.29 4.11 9.37
CA LEU A 151 4.55 3.14 8.30
C LEU A 151 5.02 3.82 7.01
N ASN A 152 4.48 4.99 6.68
CA ASN A 152 4.92 5.72 5.49
C ASN A 152 6.37 6.21 5.62
N VAL A 153 6.79 6.65 6.82
CA VAL A 153 8.21 6.99 7.06
C VAL A 153 9.10 5.77 6.84
N PHE A 154 8.68 4.58 7.29
CA PHE A 154 9.45 3.34 7.07
C PHE A 154 9.54 2.96 5.58
N ILE A 155 8.44 3.06 4.82
CA ILE A 155 8.46 2.68 3.40
C ILE A 155 9.28 3.67 2.56
N ILE A 156 9.25 4.95 2.90
CA ILE A 156 10.10 5.99 2.28
C ILE A 156 11.57 5.67 2.52
N LYS A 157 11.98 5.40 3.77
CA LYS A 157 13.37 5.05 4.11
C LYS A 157 13.82 3.79 3.37
N GLN A 158 12.97 2.76 3.32
CA GLN A 158 13.28 1.52 2.59
C GLN A 158 13.48 1.78 1.09
N PHE A 159 12.64 2.61 0.47
CA PHE A 159 12.74 2.94 -0.94
C PHE A 159 14.00 3.77 -1.26
N GLN A 160 14.34 4.73 -0.40
CA GLN A 160 15.57 5.53 -0.51
C GLN A 160 16.83 4.65 -0.40
N ASN A 161 16.87 3.73 0.58
CA ASN A 161 17.99 2.80 0.75
C ASN A 161 18.17 1.89 -0.46
N LYS A 162 17.07 1.37 -1.03
CA LYS A 162 17.10 0.56 -2.25
C LYS A 162 17.69 1.34 -3.44
N ARG A 163 17.30 2.61 -3.62
CA ARG A 163 17.85 3.47 -4.68
C ARG A 163 19.34 3.78 -4.50
N ARG A 164 19.81 3.95 -3.26
CA ARG A 164 21.24 4.19 -2.98
C ARG A 164 22.10 2.95 -3.26
N GLY A 165 21.60 1.76 -2.92
CA GLY A 165 22.32 0.51 -3.15
C GLY A 165 22.39 0.05 -4.62
N THR A 166 21.58 0.62 -5.52
CA THR A 166 21.64 0.33 -6.97
C THR A 166 22.58 1.25 -7.75
N ASN A 167 23.18 2.25 -7.09
CA ASN A 167 24.05 3.24 -7.73
C ASN A 167 25.56 2.97 -7.49
N TYR A 168 25.90 1.78 -6.98
CA TYR A 168 27.27 1.26 -6.83
C TYR A 168 27.35 -0.10 -7.52
#